data_AF-A0A959RFU9-F1
#
_entry.id   AF-A0A959RFU9-F1
#
_cell.length_a   1.000
_cell.length_b   1.000
_cell.length_c   1.000
_cell.angle_alpha   90.00
_cell.angle_beta   90.00
_cell.angle_gamma   90.00
#
_symmetry.space_group_name_H-M   'P 1'
#
loop_
_entity.id
_entity.type
_entity.pdbx_description
1 polymer ?
#
loop_
_entity_poly.entity_id
_entity_poly.type
_entity_poly.pdbx_seq_one_letter_code
_entity_poly.pdbx_strand_id
1 'polypeptide(L)'
;MKKPIKFRRKLPSKRKFGKRLLFSVLAGFLIVNFSLLIGIFGYHELAHLSWIDSFLNASMILGGMGPVDLLEDDPAKIFAGCYSLFSGVMFLTGVAVFITPIVHRILHIFHLSDIEDERK
;
A
#
# COMPACT_ATOMS: atom_id res chain seq x y z
N MET A 1 30.43 9.93 37.83
CA MET A 1 30.66 10.67 36.58
C MET A 1 29.85 10.02 35.45
N LYS A 2 28.61 10.46 35.19
CA LYS A 2 27.73 9.89 34.16
C LYS A 2 28.16 10.42 32.79
N LYS A 3 28.66 9.56 31.89
CA LYS A 3 28.99 9.95 30.50
C LYS A 3 27.70 10.34 29.77
N PRO A 4 27.63 11.48 29.06
CA PRO A 4 26.44 11.84 28.30
C PRO A 4 26.32 10.87 27.11
N ILE A 5 25.18 10.17 27.04
CA ILE A 5 24.84 9.28 25.93
C ILE A 5 24.58 10.17 24.70
N LYS A 6 25.61 10.39 23.87
CA LYS A 6 25.47 11.05 22.56
C LYS A 6 24.71 10.11 21.63
N PHE A 7 23.38 10.23 21.57
CA PHE A 7 22.56 9.66 20.51
C PHE A 7 22.81 10.43 19.20
N ARG A 8 24.00 10.29 18.60
CA ARG A 8 24.19 10.63 17.18
C ARG A 8 23.53 9.51 16.36
N ARG A 9 22.20 9.54 16.20
CA ARG A 9 21.54 8.71 15.17
C ARG A 9 21.95 9.27 13.81
N LYS A 10 23.09 8.80 13.30
CA LYS A 10 23.52 9.08 11.92
C LYS A 10 22.43 8.55 10.99
N LEU A 11 22.05 9.37 10.00
CA LEU A 11 21.15 8.96 8.93
C LEU A 11 21.59 7.59 8.37
N PRO A 12 20.65 6.65 8.14
CA PRO A 12 20.98 5.36 7.55
C PRO A 12 21.81 5.54 6.28
N SER A 13 22.86 4.74 6.11
CA SER A 13 23.64 4.71 4.87
C SER A 13 22.72 4.58 3.66
N LYS A 14 23.04 5.29 2.57
CA LYS A 14 22.27 5.28 1.31
C LYS A 14 21.92 3.85 0.85
N ARG A 15 22.82 2.89 1.05
CA ARG A 15 22.59 1.46 0.74
C ARG A 15 21.52 0.79 1.60
N LYS A 16 21.51 1.06 2.92
CA LYS A 16 20.49 0.52 3.84
C LYS A 16 19.12 1.13 3.57
N PHE A 17 19.08 2.42 3.22
CA PHE A 17 17.84 3.08 2.82
C PHE A 17 17.29 2.49 1.51
N GLY A 18 18.13 2.30 0.49
CA GLY A 18 17.70 1.67 -0.77
C GLY A 18 17.10 0.27 -0.59
N LYS A 19 17.68 -0.57 0.28
CA LYS A 19 17.09 -1.89 0.62
C LYS A 19 15.72 -1.78 1.29
N ARG A 20 15.55 -0.83 2.21
CA ARG A 20 14.26 -0.60 2.88
C ARG A 20 13.20 -0.13 1.89
N LEU A 21 13.57 0.81 1.01
CA LEU A 21 12.68 1.28 -0.04
C LEU A 21 12.24 0.12 -0.94
N LEU A 22 13.18 -0.67 -1.45
CA LEU A 22 12.87 -1.83 -2.30
C LEU A 22 11.93 -2.82 -1.61
N PHE A 23 12.19 -3.14 -0.34
CA PHE A 23 11.33 -4.05 0.42
C PHE A 23 9.92 -3.48 0.63
N SER A 24 9.80 -2.18 0.95
CA SER A 24 8.51 -1.50 1.05
C SER A 24 7.75 -1.48 -0.27
N VAL A 25 8.44 -1.20 -1.39
CA VAL A 25 7.82 -1.25 -2.73
C VAL A 25 7.31 -2.66 -3.03
N LEU A 26 8.13 -3.68 -2.80
CA LEU A 26 7.75 -5.07 -3.04
C LEU A 26 6.58 -5.50 -2.15
N ALA A 27 6.59 -5.13 -0.87
CA ALA A 27 5.50 -5.40 0.05
C ALA A 27 4.19 -4.73 -0.40
N GLY A 28 4.23 -3.44 -0.76
CA GLY A 28 3.06 -2.74 -1.29
C GLY A 28 2.53 -3.36 -2.58
N PHE A 29 3.43 -3.74 -3.49
CA PHE A 29 3.06 -4.43 -4.73
C PHE A 29 2.39 -5.77 -4.47
N LEU A 30 2.91 -6.56 -3.54
CA LEU A 30 2.31 -7.85 -3.15
C LEU A 30 0.93 -7.69 -2.51
N ILE A 31 0.76 -6.69 -1.65
CA ILE A 31 -0.55 -6.35 -1.03
C ILE A 31 -1.59 -6.06 -2.11
N VAL A 32 -1.23 -5.21 -3.09
CA VAL A 32 -2.14 -4.84 -4.19
C VAL A 32 -2.45 -6.03 -5.08
N ASN A 33 -1.44 -6.82 -5.49
CA ASN A 33 -1.66 -8.00 -6.34
C ASN A 33 -2.49 -9.07 -5.63
N PHE A 34 -2.27 -9.29 -4.35
CA PHE A 34 -3.07 -10.23 -3.57
C PHE A 34 -4.54 -9.78 -3.50
N SER A 35 -4.78 -8.49 -3.22
CA SER A 35 -6.13 -7.93 -3.26
C SER A 35 -6.77 -8.08 -4.64
N LEU A 36 -6.01 -7.84 -5.71
CA LEU A 36 -6.50 -7.95 -7.08
C LEU A 36 -6.89 -9.39 -7.42
N LEU A 37 -6.07 -10.38 -7.05
CA LEU A 37 -6.37 -11.80 -7.27
C LEU A 37 -7.68 -12.20 -6.60
N ILE A 38 -7.93 -11.77 -5.36
CA ILE A 38 -9.21 -11.99 -4.67
C ILE A 38 -10.39 -11.47 -5.52
N GLY A 39 -10.24 -10.26 -6.07
CA GLY A 39 -11.23 -9.68 -6.98
C GLY A 39 -11.47 -10.54 -8.22
N ILE A 40 -10.39 -10.93 -8.90
CA ILE A 40 -10.46 -11.76 -10.13
C ILE A 40 -11.22 -13.06 -9.86
N PHE A 41 -10.84 -13.80 -8.81
CA PHE A 41 -11.50 -15.05 -8.48
C PHE A 41 -12.97 -14.84 -8.11
N GLY A 42 -13.29 -13.81 -7.32
CA GLY A 42 -14.67 -13.54 -6.94
C GLY A 42 -15.55 -13.13 -8.12
N TYR A 43 -15.05 -12.31 -9.05
CA TYR A 43 -15.79 -11.99 -10.27
C TYR A 43 -15.96 -13.18 -11.21
N HIS A 44 -14.94 -14.03 -11.32
CA HIS A 44 -15.03 -15.22 -12.16
C HIS A 44 -16.09 -16.20 -11.64
N GLU A 45 -16.11 -16.45 -10.32
CA GLU A 45 -17.00 -17.43 -9.71
C GLU A 45 -18.42 -16.89 -9.47
N LEU A 46 -18.56 -15.65 -8.97
CA LEU A 46 -19.85 -15.11 -8.54
C LEU A 46 -20.57 -14.28 -9.60
N ALA A 47 -19.84 -13.72 -10.56
CA ALA A 47 -20.40 -12.93 -11.67
C ALA A 47 -20.27 -13.64 -13.03
N HIS A 48 -19.73 -14.87 -13.04
CA HIS A 48 -19.57 -15.71 -14.24
C HIS A 48 -18.83 -15.02 -15.41
N LEU A 49 -17.98 -14.03 -15.10
CA LEU A 49 -17.21 -13.28 -16.08
C LEU A 49 -16.00 -14.08 -16.56
N SER A 50 -15.51 -13.82 -17.77
CA SER A 50 -14.24 -14.40 -18.24
C SER A 50 -13.08 -13.95 -17.33
N TRP A 51 -11.94 -14.65 -17.36
CA TRP A 51 -10.77 -14.24 -16.57
C TRP A 51 -10.30 -12.81 -16.89
N ILE A 52 -10.39 -12.41 -18.15
CA ILE A 52 -9.96 -11.09 -18.62
C ILE A 52 -10.93 -10.02 -18.13
N ASP A 53 -12.23 -10.28 -18.22
CA ASP A 53 -13.27 -9.34 -17.75
C ASP A 53 -13.26 -9.27 -16.22
N SER A 54 -13.02 -10.39 -15.54
CA SER A 54 -12.85 -10.43 -14.08
C SER A 54 -11.65 -9.60 -13.64
N PHE A 55 -10.52 -9.67 -14.37
CA PHE A 55 -9.36 -8.80 -14.15
C PHE A 55 -9.68 -7.34 -14.37
N LEU A 56 -10.40 -7.00 -15.46
CA LEU A 56 -10.79 -5.63 -15.74
C LEU A 56 -11.67 -5.06 -14.62
N ASN A 57 -12.73 -5.77 -14.23
CA ASN A 57 -13.66 -5.32 -13.18
C ASN A 57 -12.97 -5.22 -11.81
N ALA A 58 -12.16 -6.22 -11.44
CA ALA A 58 -11.40 -6.19 -10.20
C ALA A 58 -10.40 -5.03 -10.15
N SER A 59 -9.73 -4.73 -11.27
CA SER A 59 -8.78 -3.63 -11.40
C SER A 59 -9.47 -2.27 -11.35
N MET A 60 -10.63 -2.15 -11.98
CA MET A 60 -11.42 -0.92 -12.00
C MET A 60 -11.88 -0.53 -10.59
N ILE A 61 -12.41 -1.48 -9.83
CA ILE A 61 -12.78 -1.27 -8.42
C ILE A 61 -11.56 -0.95 -7.56
N LEU A 62 -10.48 -1.71 -7.72
CA LEU A 62 -9.25 -1.45 -6.97
C LEU A 62 -8.64 -0.07 -7.30
N GLY A 63 -8.87 0.42 -8.53
CA GLY A 63 -8.53 1.77 -8.97
C GLY A 63 -9.52 2.87 -8.53
N GLY A 64 -10.60 2.52 -7.83
CA GLY A 64 -11.59 3.45 -7.28
C GLY A 64 -12.77 3.75 -8.21
N MET A 65 -12.90 3.05 -9.33
CA MET A 65 -14.04 3.15 -10.25
C MET A 65 -15.01 1.98 -10.04
N GLY A 66 -16.23 2.04 -10.59
CA GLY A 66 -17.17 0.91 -10.49
C GLY A 66 -16.78 -0.28 -11.38
N PRO A 67 -17.50 -1.42 -11.28
CA PRO A 67 -17.41 -2.48 -12.28
C PRO A 67 -17.83 -1.94 -13.66
N VAL A 68 -17.20 -2.46 -14.71
CA VAL A 68 -17.47 -2.12 -16.11
C VAL A 68 -18.65 -2.92 -16.63
N ASP A 69 -18.69 -4.21 -16.28
CA ASP A 69 -19.74 -5.12 -16.71
C ASP A 69 -20.95 -5.05 -15.78
N LEU A 70 -22.12 -5.33 -16.35
CA LEU A 70 -23.37 -5.38 -15.61
C LEU A 70 -23.39 -6.63 -14.74
N LEU A 71 -23.70 -6.45 -13.45
CA LEU A 71 -23.86 -7.55 -12.49
C LEU A 71 -25.33 -7.92 -12.42
N GLU A 72 -25.72 -9.03 -13.05
CA GLU A 72 -27.12 -9.48 -13.11
C GLU A 72 -27.55 -10.13 -11.78
N ASP A 73 -26.67 -10.95 -11.20
CA ASP A 73 -26.93 -11.74 -10.00
C ASP A 73 -26.75 -10.97 -8.68
N ASP A 74 -27.62 -11.22 -7.72
CA ASP A 74 -27.55 -10.59 -6.39
C ASP A 74 -26.27 -10.96 -5.60
N PRO A 75 -25.79 -12.22 -5.61
CA PRO A 75 -24.48 -12.55 -5.04
C PRO A 75 -23.33 -11.74 -5.64
N ALA A 76 -23.34 -11.50 -6.95
CA ALA A 76 -22.31 -10.71 -7.63
C ALA A 76 -22.32 -9.24 -7.15
N LYS A 77 -23.51 -8.66 -6.99
CA LYS A 77 -23.67 -7.28 -6.47
C LYS A 77 -23.17 -7.15 -5.03
N ILE A 78 -23.53 -8.11 -4.17
CA ILE A 78 -23.06 -8.14 -2.77
C ILE A 78 -21.54 -8.26 -2.73
N PHE A 79 -20.98 -9.17 -3.54
CA PHE A 79 -19.54 -9.32 -3.65
C PHE A 79 -18.85 -8.03 -4.10
N ALA A 80 -19.34 -7.39 -5.17
CA ALA A 80 -18.78 -6.14 -5.66
C ALA A 80 -18.81 -5.03 -4.60
N GLY A 81 -19.91 -4.95 -3.82
CA GLY A 81 -20.02 -4.04 -2.68
C GLY A 81 -18.95 -4.31 -1.61
N CYS A 82 -18.85 -5.55 -1.13
CA CYS A 82 -17.84 -5.93 -0.14
C CYS A 82 -16.40 -5.75 -0.66
N TYR A 83 -16.16 -6.15 -1.91
CA TYR A 83 -14.86 -6.04 -2.55
C TYR A 83 -14.44 -4.59 -2.76
N SER A 84 -15.36 -3.66 -3.07
CA SER A 84 -15.02 -2.24 -3.20
C SER A 84 -14.53 -1.61 -1.88
N LEU A 85 -15.18 -1.95 -0.76
CA LEU A 85 -14.73 -1.51 0.57
C LEU A 85 -13.36 -2.12 0.92
N PHE A 86 -13.21 -3.43 0.72
CA PHE A 86 -11.98 -4.15 1.02
C PHE A 86 -10.80 -3.65 0.17
N SER A 87 -10.97 -3.60 -1.16
CA SER A 87 -9.92 -3.21 -2.10
C SER A 87 -9.48 -1.76 -1.91
N GLY A 88 -10.40 -0.85 -1.58
CA GLY A 88 -10.06 0.52 -1.21
C GLY A 88 -9.13 0.60 0.00
N VAL A 89 -9.43 -0.14 1.07
CA VAL A 89 -8.57 -0.21 2.26
C VAL A 89 -7.22 -0.85 1.94
N MET A 90 -7.19 -1.91 1.13
CA MET A 90 -5.96 -2.59 0.73
C MET A 90 -5.07 -1.74 -0.16
N PHE A 91 -5.66 -1.00 -1.09
CA PHE A 91 -4.94 -0.05 -1.94
C PHE A 91 -4.30 1.07 -1.11
N LEU A 92 -5.07 1.70 -0.22
CA LEU A 92 -4.55 2.72 0.70
C LEU A 92 -3.44 2.17 1.59
N THR A 93 -3.58 0.93 2.07
CA THR A 93 -2.54 0.25 2.85
C THR A 93 -1.28 0.03 2.03
N GLY A 94 -1.40 -0.42 0.77
CA GLY A 94 -0.27 -0.57 -0.14
C GLY A 94 0.46 0.75 -0.38
N VAL A 95 -0.27 1.84 -0.60
CA VAL A 95 0.30 3.20 -0.72
C VAL A 95 0.99 3.62 0.57
N ALA A 96 0.39 3.41 1.74
CA ALA A 96 0.98 3.74 3.03
C ALA A 96 2.32 3.00 3.26
N VAL A 97 2.36 1.71 2.96
CA VAL A 97 3.59 0.90 3.06
C VAL A 97 4.67 1.42 2.10
N PHE A 98 4.28 1.80 0.88
CA PHE A 98 5.18 2.37 -0.12
C PHE A 98 5.83 3.68 0.35
N ILE A 99 5.04 4.60 0.93
CA ILE A 99 5.53 5.92 1.36
C ILE A 99 6.24 5.91 2.72
N THR A 100 5.99 4.90 3.56
CA THR A 100 6.56 4.77 4.92
C THR A 100 8.07 5.07 5.01
N PRO A 101 8.96 4.46 4.20
CA PRO A 101 10.40 4.72 4.30
C PRO A 101 10.76 6.18 3.98
N ILE A 102 10.00 6.83 3.10
CA ILE A 102 10.22 8.24 2.71
C ILE A 102 9.80 9.15 3.86
N VAL A 103 8.57 8.97 4.37
CA VAL A 103 8.03 9.75 5.49
C VAL A 103 8.93 9.61 6.72
N HIS A 104 9.31 8.37 7.07
CA HIS A 104 10.19 8.11 8.20
C HIS A 104 11.58 8.75 8.01
N ARG A 105 12.08 8.85 6.77
CA ARG A 105 13.35 9.53 6.48
C ARG A 105 13.22 11.04 6.62
N ILE A 106 12.13 11.64 6.14
CA ILE A 106 11.86 13.07 6.27
C ILE A 106 11.74 13.46 7.74
N LEU A 107 10.94 12.73 8.53
CA LEU A 107 10.81 12.98 9.97
C LEU A 107 12.14 12.88 10.71
N HIS A 108 12.97 11.91 10.35
CA HIS A 108 14.30 11.78 10.95
C HIS A 108 15.25 12.92 10.55
N ILE A 109 15.08 13.53 9.37
CA ILE A 109 15.87 14.70 8.97
C ILE A 109 15.44 15.93 9.77
N PHE A 110 14.14 16.18 9.92
CA PHE A 110 13.61 17.30 10.70
C PHE A 110 14.03 17.25 12.19
N HIS A 111 13.90 16.10 12.85
CA HIS A 111 14.37 15.98 14.24
C HIS A 111 15.89 16.18 14.40
N LEU A 112 16.68 15.89 13.36
CA LEU A 112 18.11 16.12 13.39
C LEU A 112 18.47 17.59 13.18
N SER A 113 17.73 18.33 12.34
CA SER A 113 17.94 19.76 12.15
C SER A 113 17.64 20.54 13.44
N ASP A 114 16.55 20.21 14.14
CA ASP A 114 16.15 20.91 15.37
C ASP A 114 17.23 20.79 16.46
N ILE A 115 17.86 19.61 16.60
CA ILE A 115 18.94 19.36 17.57
C ILE A 115 20.24 20.09 17.18
N GLU A 116 20.52 20.30 15.89
CA GLU A 116 21.70 21.03 15.44
C GLU A 116 21.56 22.54 15.65
N ASP A 117 20.35 23.10 15.54
CA ASP A 117 20.09 24.51 15.77
C ASP A 117 20.09 24.87 17.27
N GLU A 118 19.62 24.02 18.18
CA GLU A 118 19.74 24.25 19.64
C GLU A 118 21.18 24.22 20.17
N ARG A 119 22.13 23.68 19.39
CA ARG A 119 23.54 23.57 19.78
C ARG A 119 24.43 24.67 19.20
N LYS A 120 23.88 25.59 18.41
CA LYS A 120 24.55 26.81 17.96
C LYS A 120 24.24 27.97 18.89
#